data_AF-A0A7D9DWL5-F1
#
_entry.id   AF-A0A7D9DWL5-F1
#
_cell.length_a   1.000
_cell.length_b   1.000
_cell.length_c   1.000
_cell.angle_alpha   90.00
_cell.angle_beta   90.00
_cell.angle_gamma   90.00
#
_symmetry.space_group_name_H-M   'P 1'
#
loop_
_entity.id
_entity.type
_entity.pdbx_description
1 polymer ?
#
loop_
_entity_poly.entity_id
_entity_poly.type
_entity_poly.pdbx_seq_one_letter_code
_entity_poly.pdbx_strand_id
1 'polypeptide(L)'
;MSSKKKKRPSGMFDFGNVLSKFEDEKRNLDAIRERLKAVNEIDLRRLLSDACVLMEDEALQLLASKLSFEGLLNLRDAVRHVPKNIPRVVNGISLRYSFIFKVFESLPSQHLVMSMAEFQMYVKFAETYCPNFIAEKKASDHLWKLTQTEDLPFNKFLTPPVARCFQCQKDLTVRNNPSKAKVFTLDGPIPCTKVTLECRCCSYVYGICNYSDGSGSHFYPKSDEYDVELIEVSNVTYFDAKLYKWFPSL
;
A
#
# COMPACT_ATOMS: atom_id res chain seq x y z
N MET A 1 73.63 31.80 -35.80
CA MET A 1 72.19 32.08 -35.89
C MET A 1 71.43 30.77 -35.86
N SER A 2 70.77 30.43 -34.76
CA SER A 2 69.71 29.40 -34.77
C SER A 2 68.68 29.77 -33.70
N SER A 3 67.51 30.16 -34.18
CA SER A 3 66.37 30.63 -33.38
C SER A 3 65.72 29.44 -32.68
N LYS A 4 65.91 29.32 -31.36
CA LYS A 4 65.09 28.43 -30.52
C LYS A 4 63.71 29.09 -30.33
N LYS A 5 62.73 28.71 -31.16
CA LYS A 5 61.31 28.98 -30.91
C LYS A 5 60.90 28.32 -29.58
N LYS A 6 60.63 29.13 -28.56
CA LYS A 6 59.94 28.73 -27.33
C LYS A 6 58.54 28.21 -27.71
N LYS A 7 58.31 26.90 -27.61
CA LYS A 7 56.96 26.34 -27.49
C LYS A 7 56.44 26.71 -26.09
N ARG A 8 55.42 27.55 -26.00
CA ARG A 8 54.62 27.72 -24.78
C ARG A 8 53.82 26.41 -24.56
N PRO A 9 53.72 25.88 -23.34
CA PRO A 9 52.79 24.80 -23.06
C PRO A 9 51.37 25.35 -23.12
N SER A 10 50.61 24.84 -24.08
CA SER A 10 49.14 24.91 -24.13
C SER A 10 48.57 24.08 -22.99
N GLY A 11 48.00 24.75 -22.00
CA GLY A 11 47.36 24.10 -20.85
C GLY A 11 47.11 25.09 -19.72
N MET A 12 46.61 26.29 -20.03
CA MET A 12 46.12 27.20 -19.00
C MET A 12 44.70 26.74 -18.64
N PHE A 13 44.52 26.22 -17.44
CA PHE A 13 43.22 25.90 -16.88
C PHE A 13 42.38 27.19 -16.86
N ASP A 14 41.32 27.23 -17.67
CA ASP A 14 40.47 28.41 -17.80
C ASP A 14 39.42 28.43 -16.69
N PHE A 15 39.80 29.05 -15.57
CA PHE A 15 38.93 29.25 -14.41
C PHE A 15 37.64 30.02 -14.75
N GLY A 16 37.63 30.88 -15.77
CA GLY A 16 36.44 31.63 -16.18
C GLY A 16 35.39 30.75 -16.86
N ASN A 17 35.84 29.81 -17.70
CA ASN A 17 34.97 28.79 -18.29
C ASN A 17 34.44 27.78 -17.26
N VAL A 18 35.18 27.53 -16.18
CA VAL A 18 34.72 26.66 -15.08
C VAL A 18 33.69 27.39 -14.21
N LEU A 19 33.94 28.66 -13.84
CA LEU A 19 32.98 29.44 -13.04
C LEU A 19 31.64 29.66 -13.76
N SER A 20 31.67 30.02 -15.04
CA SER A 20 30.45 30.22 -15.84
C SER A 20 29.61 28.94 -15.92
N LYS A 21 30.24 27.78 -16.10
CA LYS A 21 29.55 26.48 -16.04
C LYS A 21 28.90 26.22 -14.67
N PHE A 22 29.60 26.51 -13.58
CA PHE A 22 29.02 26.39 -12.23
C PHE A 22 27.82 27.34 -12.01
N GLU A 23 27.89 28.57 -12.53
CA GLU A 23 26.79 29.53 -12.43
C GLU A 23 25.57 29.13 -13.27
N ASP A 24 25.80 28.53 -14.44
CA ASP A 24 24.73 27.97 -15.29
C ASP A 24 24.11 26.72 -14.64
N GLU A 25 24.91 25.82 -14.07
CA GLU A 25 24.43 24.66 -13.30
C GLU A 25 23.59 25.09 -12.08
N LYS A 26 24.04 26.11 -11.35
CA LYS A 26 23.28 26.66 -10.22
C LYS A 26 21.94 27.24 -10.67
N ARG A 27 21.92 28.03 -11.75
CA ARG A 27 20.67 28.57 -12.32
C ARG A 27 19.70 27.47 -12.75
N ASN A 28 20.22 26.39 -13.35
CA ASN A 28 19.41 25.24 -13.74
C ASN A 28 18.81 24.53 -12.51
N LEU A 29 19.60 24.34 -11.44
CA LEU A 29 19.12 23.75 -10.19
C LEU A 29 18.02 24.59 -9.54
N ASP A 30 18.18 25.92 -9.52
CA ASP A 30 17.18 26.82 -8.96
C ASP A 30 15.88 26.79 -9.80
N ALA A 31 15.99 26.73 -11.13
CA ALA A 31 14.82 26.55 -12.00
C ALA A 31 14.09 25.22 -11.77
N ILE A 32 14.82 24.13 -11.52
CA ILE A 32 14.24 22.82 -11.17
C ILE A 32 13.51 22.90 -9.83
N ARG A 33 14.10 23.57 -8.83
CA ARG A 33 13.47 23.75 -7.51
C ARG A 33 12.17 24.52 -7.58
N GLU A 34 12.11 25.60 -8.37
CA GLU A 34 10.87 26.36 -8.56
C GLU A 34 9.78 25.54 -9.23
N ARG A 35 10.13 24.72 -10.23
CA ARG A 35 9.17 23.79 -10.85
C ARG A 35 8.68 22.74 -9.85
N LEU A 36 9.57 22.18 -9.01
CA LEU A 36 9.18 21.22 -7.97
C LEU A 36 8.25 21.84 -6.93
N LYS A 37 8.44 23.11 -6.56
CA LYS A 37 7.50 23.83 -5.68
C LYS A 37 6.12 23.93 -6.31
N ALA A 38 6.04 24.34 -7.58
CA ALA A 38 4.77 24.45 -8.30
C ALA A 38 4.03 23.10 -8.37
N VAL A 39 4.74 22.00 -8.62
CA VAL A 39 4.18 20.64 -8.59
C VAL A 39 3.68 20.29 -7.19
N ASN A 40 4.45 20.64 -6.15
CA ASN A 40 4.08 20.39 -4.77
C ASN A 40 2.90 21.25 -4.28
N GLU A 41 2.52 22.31 -4.98
CA GLU A 41 1.35 23.14 -4.64
C GLU A 41 0.05 22.64 -5.29
N ILE A 42 0.14 21.69 -6.23
CA ILE A 42 -1.05 21.13 -6.88
C ILE A 42 -1.95 20.44 -5.84
N ASP A 43 -3.23 20.81 -5.85
CA ASP A 43 -4.25 20.25 -4.96
C ASP A 43 -4.81 18.94 -5.56
N LEU A 44 -4.38 17.82 -4.98
CA LEU A 44 -4.82 16.50 -5.38
C LEU A 44 -6.33 16.28 -5.16
N ARG A 45 -6.98 17.04 -4.28
CA ARG A 45 -8.44 16.95 -4.06
C ARG A 45 -9.22 17.42 -5.28
N ARG A 46 -8.76 18.51 -5.91
CA ARG A 46 -9.34 19.03 -7.16
C ARG A 46 -9.17 18.04 -8.30
N LEU A 47 -7.99 17.44 -8.43
CA LEU A 47 -7.74 16.41 -9.43
C LEU A 47 -8.65 15.18 -9.24
N LEU A 48 -8.97 14.82 -8.00
CA LEU A 48 -9.91 13.74 -7.69
C LEU A 48 -11.38 14.11 -7.93
N SER A 49 -11.77 15.38 -7.75
CA SER A 49 -13.15 15.83 -7.97
C SER A 49 -13.46 16.01 -9.45
N ASP A 50 -12.50 16.51 -10.22
CA ASP A 50 -12.71 16.97 -11.59
C ASP A 50 -12.54 15.83 -12.61
N ALA A 51 -12.28 14.61 -12.14
CA ALA A 51 -12.05 13.42 -12.96
C ALA A 51 -11.01 13.67 -14.08
N CYS A 52 -9.95 14.39 -13.75
CA CYS A 52 -8.89 14.73 -14.69
C CYS A 52 -8.26 13.45 -15.26
N VAL A 53 -7.98 13.45 -16.56
CA VAL A 53 -7.18 12.39 -17.18
C VAL A 53 -5.72 12.66 -16.88
N LEU A 54 -5.14 11.85 -15.99
CA LEU A 54 -3.73 11.87 -15.62
C LEU A 54 -3.09 10.55 -16.04
N MET A 55 -1.92 10.63 -16.65
CA MET A 55 -1.10 9.43 -16.87
C MET A 55 -0.52 8.95 -15.55
N GLU A 56 -0.30 7.64 -15.42
CA GLU A 56 0.24 7.05 -14.19
C GLU A 56 1.60 7.65 -13.80
N ASP A 57 2.50 7.88 -14.76
CA ASP A 57 3.80 8.51 -14.49
C ASP A 57 3.67 9.94 -13.93
N GLU A 58 2.68 10.70 -14.39
CA GLU A 58 2.40 12.06 -13.90
C GLU A 58 1.84 12.00 -12.47
N ALA A 59 0.93 11.06 -12.23
CA ALA A 59 0.36 10.81 -10.91
C ALA A 59 1.42 10.36 -9.88
N LEU A 60 2.36 9.51 -10.31
CA LEU A 60 3.49 9.08 -9.48
C LEU A 60 4.43 10.24 -9.15
N GLN A 61 4.72 11.11 -10.12
CA GLN A 61 5.52 12.32 -9.88
C GLN A 61 4.85 13.26 -8.86
N LEU A 62 3.53 13.45 -8.99
CA LEU A 62 2.74 14.24 -8.03
C LEU A 62 2.76 13.63 -6.62
N LEU A 63 2.59 12.31 -6.48
CA LEU A 63 2.67 11.68 -5.16
C LEU A 63 4.09 11.73 -4.58
N ALA A 64 5.12 11.50 -5.42
CA ALA A 64 6.52 11.56 -5.00
C ALA A 64 6.91 12.97 -4.54
N SER A 65 6.33 14.03 -5.12
CA SER A 65 6.59 15.40 -4.64
C SER A 65 6.01 15.65 -3.25
N LYS A 66 4.90 14.97 -2.89
CA LYS A 66 4.22 15.11 -1.59
C LYS A 66 4.85 14.24 -0.50
N LEU A 67 5.23 13.01 -0.85
CA LEU A 67 5.63 11.97 0.10
C LEU A 67 7.13 11.66 0.10
N SER A 68 7.90 12.24 -0.83
CA SER A 68 9.19 11.73 -1.31
C SER A 68 9.05 10.41 -2.08
N PHE A 69 10.11 10.02 -2.78
CA PHE A 69 10.16 8.74 -3.49
C PHE A 69 10.07 7.54 -2.54
N GLU A 70 10.76 7.60 -1.39
CA GLU A 70 10.71 6.55 -0.37
C GLU A 70 9.31 6.44 0.26
N GLY A 71 8.69 7.58 0.58
CA GLY A 71 7.32 7.60 1.07
C GLY A 71 6.31 7.07 0.04
N LEU A 72 6.51 7.31 -1.26
CA LEU A 72 5.68 6.72 -2.30
C LEU A 72 5.80 5.18 -2.35
N LEU A 73 7.01 4.64 -2.23
CA LEU A 73 7.22 3.19 -2.15
C LEU A 73 6.58 2.59 -0.88
N ASN A 74 6.70 3.28 0.25
CA ASN A 74 6.07 2.87 1.50
C ASN A 74 4.53 2.90 1.40
N LEU A 75 3.97 3.90 0.73
CA LEU A 75 2.53 3.99 0.47
C LEU A 75 2.06 2.81 -0.38
N ARG A 76 2.78 2.50 -1.47
CA ARG A 76 2.49 1.34 -2.33
C ARG A 76 2.42 0.06 -1.51
N ASP A 77 3.47 -0.21 -0.73
CA ASP A 77 3.62 -1.44 0.02
C ASP A 77 2.49 -1.56 1.07
N ALA A 78 2.15 -0.47 1.75
CA ALA A 78 1.04 -0.43 2.70
C ALA A 78 -0.34 -0.67 2.05
N VAL A 79 -0.63 0.02 0.93
CA VAL A 79 -1.92 -0.08 0.22
C VAL A 79 -2.14 -1.48 -0.35
N ARG A 80 -1.07 -2.06 -0.88
CA ARG A 80 -1.05 -3.42 -1.43
C ARG A 80 -1.21 -4.48 -0.34
N HIS A 81 -0.60 -4.26 0.81
CA HIS A 81 -0.61 -5.22 1.91
C HIS A 81 -1.99 -5.38 2.58
N VAL A 82 -2.78 -4.31 2.63
CA VAL A 82 -4.12 -4.33 3.23
C VAL A 82 -5.20 -4.66 2.18
N PRO A 83 -5.92 -5.78 2.31
CA PRO A 83 -6.91 -6.22 1.32
C PRO A 83 -8.03 -5.20 1.04
N LYS A 84 -8.46 -5.12 -0.24
CA LYS A 84 -9.49 -4.18 -0.72
C LYS A 84 -10.91 -4.47 -0.22
N ASN A 85 -11.19 -5.72 0.13
CA ASN A 85 -12.46 -6.21 0.66
C ASN A 85 -12.68 -5.88 2.15
N ILE A 86 -11.67 -5.34 2.86
CA ILE A 86 -11.90 -4.80 4.21
C ILE A 86 -12.79 -3.56 4.08
N PRO A 87 -14.00 -3.55 4.69
CA PRO A 87 -14.96 -2.49 4.47
C PRO A 87 -14.51 -1.13 4.98
N ARG A 88 -15.22 -0.13 4.46
CA ARG A 88 -14.76 1.23 4.45
C ARG A 88 -15.12 2.07 5.67
N VAL A 89 -15.84 1.63 6.71
CA VAL A 89 -16.16 2.51 7.86
C VAL A 89 -16.46 1.77 9.18
N VAL A 90 -15.78 2.16 10.26
CA VAL A 90 -16.20 2.00 11.67
C VAL A 90 -16.21 3.41 12.29
N ASN A 91 -17.34 3.85 12.86
CA ASN A 91 -17.47 5.18 13.49
C ASN A 91 -17.08 6.37 12.57
N GLY A 92 -17.41 6.31 11.28
CA GLY A 92 -17.04 7.37 10.32
C GLY A 92 -15.60 7.30 9.79
N ILE A 93 -14.76 6.40 10.31
CA ILE A 93 -13.37 6.21 9.91
C ILE A 93 -13.21 4.90 9.15
N SER A 94 -12.52 4.92 8.01
CA SER A 94 -12.27 3.69 7.27
C SER A 94 -11.26 2.78 7.95
N LEU A 95 -11.72 1.60 8.36
CA LEU A 95 -10.86 0.58 8.96
C LEU A 95 -9.69 0.23 8.04
N ARG A 96 -9.95 0.09 6.74
CA ARG A 96 -8.91 -0.16 5.75
C ARG A 96 -7.87 0.96 5.74
N TYR A 97 -8.27 2.23 5.70
CA TYR A 97 -7.31 3.33 5.74
C TYR A 97 -6.54 3.39 7.06
N SER A 98 -7.17 3.08 8.20
CA SER A 98 -6.48 2.98 9.49
C SER A 98 -5.40 1.90 9.48
N PHE A 99 -5.67 0.74 8.91
CA PHE A 99 -4.66 -0.31 8.76
C PHE A 99 -3.54 0.07 7.80
N ILE A 100 -3.87 0.65 6.64
CA ILE A 100 -2.85 1.11 5.69
C ILE A 100 -1.96 2.17 6.36
N PHE A 101 -2.54 3.08 7.13
CA PHE A 101 -1.80 4.12 7.84
C PHE A 101 -0.84 3.53 8.88
N LYS A 102 -1.30 2.57 9.69
CA LYS A 102 -0.44 1.87 10.66
C LYS A 102 0.71 1.11 10.00
N VAL A 103 0.45 0.44 8.88
CA VAL A 103 1.52 -0.22 8.10
C VAL A 103 2.49 0.82 7.56
N PHE A 104 1.99 1.91 7.01
CA PHE A 104 2.77 3.01 6.48
C PHE A 104 3.70 3.60 7.56
N GLU A 105 3.17 4.04 8.70
CA GLU A 105 3.94 4.63 9.81
C GLU A 105 5.05 3.71 10.36
N SER A 106 4.89 2.39 10.21
CA SER A 106 5.87 1.42 10.69
C SER A 106 7.11 1.28 9.80
N LEU A 107 7.02 1.74 8.55
CA LEU A 107 8.10 1.64 7.58
C LEU A 107 9.18 2.70 7.89
N PRO A 108 10.47 2.36 7.67
CA PRO A 108 11.57 3.27 7.97
C PRO A 108 11.43 4.62 7.23
N SER A 109 12.08 5.64 7.81
CA SER A 109 12.30 6.97 7.20
C SER A 109 11.12 7.94 7.18
N GLN A 110 10.10 7.74 8.01
CA GLN A 110 8.98 8.69 8.08
C GLN A 110 9.23 9.82 9.08
N HIS A 111 9.67 10.96 8.57
CA HIS A 111 9.57 12.25 9.28
C HIS A 111 8.35 13.08 8.86
N LEU A 112 7.46 12.49 8.05
CA LEU A 112 6.23 13.13 7.57
C LEU A 112 5.14 13.05 8.63
N VAL A 113 4.88 14.16 9.30
CA VAL A 113 3.68 14.34 10.10
C VAL A 113 2.54 14.68 9.14
N MET A 114 1.60 13.76 8.95
CA MET A 114 0.43 13.97 8.10
C MET A 114 -0.87 13.62 8.83
N SER A 115 -1.95 14.30 8.46
CA SER A 115 -3.27 13.98 9.01
C SER A 115 -3.86 12.72 8.36
N MET A 116 -4.73 12.01 9.08
CA MET A 116 -5.46 10.85 8.51
C MET A 116 -6.26 11.25 7.26
N ALA A 117 -6.87 12.44 7.23
CA ALA A 117 -7.63 12.90 6.07
C ALA A 117 -6.75 13.15 4.83
N GLU A 118 -5.53 13.66 5.05
CA GLU A 118 -4.53 13.82 4.00
C GLU A 118 -4.03 12.47 3.49
N PHE A 119 -3.72 11.54 4.41
CA PHE A 119 -3.30 10.19 4.04
C PHE A 119 -4.35 9.45 3.24
N GLN A 120 -5.62 9.52 3.65
CA GLN A 120 -6.74 8.93 2.90
C GLN A 120 -6.83 9.47 1.47
N MET A 121 -6.53 10.75 1.29
CA MET A 121 -6.49 11.37 -0.03
C MET A 121 -5.34 10.79 -0.88
N TYR A 122 -4.14 10.60 -0.31
CA TYR A 122 -3.03 9.97 -1.02
C TYR A 122 -3.32 8.52 -1.42
N VAL A 123 -3.90 7.72 -0.52
CA VAL A 123 -4.31 6.35 -0.86
C VAL A 123 -5.34 6.37 -1.98
N LYS A 124 -6.40 7.18 -1.87
CA LYS A 124 -7.44 7.28 -2.89
C LYS A 124 -6.87 7.71 -4.24
N PHE A 125 -5.95 8.69 -4.24
CA PHE A 125 -5.26 9.15 -5.45
C PHE A 125 -4.44 8.02 -6.09
N ALA A 126 -3.63 7.31 -5.30
CA ALA A 126 -2.84 6.17 -5.79
C ALA A 126 -3.73 5.06 -6.36
N GLU A 127 -4.82 4.69 -5.68
CA GLU A 127 -5.74 3.65 -6.18
C GLU A 127 -6.48 4.04 -7.46
N THR A 128 -6.65 5.35 -7.70
CA THR A 128 -7.38 5.88 -8.85
C THR A 128 -6.47 6.01 -10.07
N TYR A 129 -5.26 6.54 -9.89
CA TYR A 129 -4.37 6.94 -10.98
C TYR A 129 -3.11 6.07 -11.13
N CYS A 130 -2.76 5.26 -10.12
CA CYS A 130 -1.54 4.43 -10.10
C CYS A 130 -1.82 2.91 -9.90
N PRO A 131 -2.75 2.29 -10.65
CA PRO A 131 -3.15 0.90 -10.40
C PRO A 131 -2.04 -0.11 -10.71
N ASN A 132 -1.21 0.13 -11.72
CA ASN A 132 -0.15 -0.82 -12.11
C ASN A 132 0.99 -0.81 -11.11
N PHE A 133 1.37 0.38 -10.64
CA PHE A 133 2.35 0.58 -9.58
C PHE A 133 1.95 -0.15 -8.31
N ILE A 134 0.67 -0.08 -7.89
CA ILE A 134 0.18 -0.82 -6.71
C ILE A 134 0.22 -2.34 -6.92
N ALA A 135 0.00 -2.81 -8.15
CA ALA A 135 -0.05 -4.23 -8.47
C ALA A 135 1.35 -4.91 -8.45
N GLU A 136 2.44 -4.14 -8.54
CA GLU A 136 3.81 -4.65 -8.59
C GLU A 136 4.20 -5.42 -7.32
N LYS A 137 4.71 -6.65 -7.47
CA LYS A 137 5.02 -7.54 -6.34
C LYS A 137 6.44 -7.31 -5.81
N LYS A 138 6.54 -6.79 -4.60
CA LYS A 138 7.73 -6.96 -3.74
C LYS A 138 7.31 -7.21 -2.30
N ALA A 139 7.90 -8.21 -1.66
CA ALA A 139 7.71 -8.47 -0.25
C ALA A 139 8.61 -7.54 0.57
N SER A 140 8.12 -7.06 1.71
CA SER A 140 8.88 -6.22 2.63
C SER A 140 8.92 -6.90 4.00
N ASP A 141 10.12 -7.13 4.52
CA ASP A 141 10.38 -7.85 5.78
C ASP A 141 10.04 -7.02 7.04
N HIS A 142 9.61 -5.77 6.88
CA HIS A 142 9.44 -4.81 7.97
C HIS A 142 8.19 -5.03 8.85
N LEU A 143 7.21 -5.80 8.38
CA LEU A 143 5.92 -6.01 9.06
C LEU A 143 6.04 -6.75 10.40
N TRP A 144 7.09 -7.53 10.61
CA TRP A 144 7.31 -8.27 11.86
C TRP A 144 7.56 -7.36 13.06
N LYS A 145 8.18 -6.19 12.86
CA LYS A 145 8.42 -5.23 13.94
C LYS A 145 7.13 -4.57 14.41
N LEU A 146 6.25 -4.21 13.47
CA LEU A 146 4.95 -3.58 13.77
C LEU A 146 4.06 -4.47 14.65
N THR A 147 4.04 -5.77 14.36
CA THR A 147 3.23 -6.75 15.11
C THR A 147 3.66 -6.90 16.58
N GLN A 148 4.90 -6.57 16.93
CA GLN A 148 5.38 -6.67 18.32
C GLN A 148 4.92 -5.48 19.18
N THR A 149 4.61 -4.34 18.56
CA THR A 149 4.29 -3.09 19.26
C THR A 149 2.80 -2.77 19.29
N GLU A 150 2.03 -3.32 18.37
CA GLU A 150 0.59 -3.04 18.23
C GLU A 150 -0.27 -4.16 18.84
N ASP A 151 -1.49 -3.82 19.23
CA ASP A 151 -2.45 -4.81 19.75
C ASP A 151 -3.02 -5.70 18.63
N LEU A 152 -2.79 -5.40 17.36
CA LEU A 152 -3.18 -6.28 16.26
C LEU A 152 -1.94 -6.67 15.45
N PRO A 153 -1.84 -7.93 14.98
CA PRO A 153 -0.74 -8.35 14.14
C PRO A 153 -0.95 -7.93 12.68
N PHE A 154 0.06 -7.31 12.10
CA PHE A 154 0.03 -6.76 10.74
C PHE A 154 0.78 -7.62 9.73
N ASN A 155 1.25 -8.83 10.08
CA ASN A 155 1.96 -9.69 9.14
C ASN A 155 1.08 -10.23 8.01
N LYS A 156 -0.22 -10.46 8.29
CA LYS A 156 -1.19 -10.94 7.31
C LYS A 156 -2.61 -10.54 7.73
N PHE A 157 -3.44 -10.21 6.76
CA PHE A 157 -4.87 -9.94 6.98
C PHE A 157 -5.70 -11.13 6.50
N LEU A 158 -6.60 -11.60 7.35
CA LEU A 158 -7.61 -12.59 7.02
C LEU A 158 -8.95 -11.87 6.91
N THR A 159 -9.55 -11.92 5.73
CA THR A 159 -10.84 -11.30 5.44
C THR A 159 -11.60 -12.19 4.45
N PRO A 160 -12.94 -12.23 4.51
CA PRO A 160 -13.76 -12.97 3.56
C PRO A 160 -13.42 -12.57 2.12
N PRO A 161 -13.40 -13.49 1.13
CA PRO A 161 -13.03 -13.19 -0.25
C PRO A 161 -14.05 -12.32 -1.01
N VAL A 162 -15.02 -11.74 -0.32
CA VAL A 162 -16.14 -10.98 -0.89
C VAL A 162 -16.25 -9.59 -0.26
N ALA A 163 -16.65 -8.61 -1.06
CA ALA A 163 -16.94 -7.25 -0.58
C ALA A 163 -18.45 -6.93 -0.53
N ARG A 164 -19.27 -7.73 -1.22
CA ARG A 164 -20.71 -7.52 -1.37
C ARG A 164 -21.50 -8.75 -0.96
N CYS A 165 -22.72 -8.53 -0.49
CA CYS A 165 -23.62 -9.60 -0.07
C CYS A 165 -24.10 -10.43 -1.26
N PHE A 166 -24.01 -11.75 -1.17
CA PHE A 166 -24.51 -12.66 -2.21
C PHE A 166 -26.01 -12.50 -2.48
N GLN A 167 -26.80 -12.15 -1.45
CA GLN A 167 -28.25 -12.00 -1.60
C GLN A 167 -28.66 -10.63 -2.17
N CYS A 168 -28.21 -9.53 -1.58
CA CYS A 168 -28.69 -8.19 -1.94
C CYS A 168 -27.67 -7.31 -2.67
N GLN A 169 -26.45 -7.81 -2.89
CA GLN A 169 -25.37 -7.11 -3.60
C GLN A 169 -24.92 -5.78 -2.96
N LYS A 170 -25.43 -5.44 -1.77
CA LYS A 170 -24.97 -4.29 -0.99
C LYS A 170 -23.61 -4.57 -0.35
N ASP A 171 -22.86 -3.50 -0.12
CA ASP A 171 -21.56 -3.56 0.54
C ASP A 171 -21.69 -4.14 1.95
N LEU A 172 -20.71 -4.97 2.31
CA LEU A 172 -20.65 -5.59 3.63
C LEU A 172 -20.06 -4.62 4.65
N THR A 173 -20.44 -4.78 5.92
CA THR A 173 -19.89 -4.03 7.04
C THR A 173 -19.10 -4.95 7.97
N VAL A 174 -18.21 -4.38 8.77
CA VAL A 174 -17.49 -5.13 9.81
C VAL A 174 -18.49 -5.59 10.86
N ARG A 175 -18.51 -6.91 11.14
CA ARG A 175 -19.43 -7.52 12.12
C ARG A 175 -18.96 -7.28 13.56
N ASN A 176 -17.69 -7.61 13.81
CA ASN A 176 -17.04 -7.50 15.12
C ASN A 176 -15.73 -6.73 14.96
N ASN A 177 -15.23 -6.16 16.06
CA ASN A 177 -13.88 -5.59 16.07
C ASN A 177 -12.87 -6.62 15.53
N PRO A 178 -11.87 -6.17 14.74
CA PRO A 178 -10.82 -7.05 14.24
C PRO A 178 -10.16 -7.81 15.39
N SER A 179 -9.82 -9.07 15.15
CA SER A 179 -9.29 -9.96 16.18
C SER A 179 -7.95 -10.57 15.78
N LYS A 180 -7.20 -11.06 16.76
CA LYS A 180 -5.97 -11.82 16.53
C LYS A 180 -6.30 -13.23 16.00
N ALA A 181 -5.51 -13.69 15.04
CA ALA A 181 -5.52 -15.05 14.52
C ALA A 181 -4.09 -15.50 14.20
N LYS A 182 -3.93 -16.77 13.83
CA LYS A 182 -2.65 -17.35 13.42
C LYS A 182 -2.87 -18.28 12.23
N VAL A 183 -2.02 -18.15 11.21
CA VAL A 183 -1.94 -19.07 10.08
C VAL A 183 -0.67 -19.90 10.23
N PHE A 184 -0.77 -21.21 10.26
CA PHE A 184 0.40 -22.07 10.15
C PHE A 184 0.71 -22.34 8.68
N THR A 185 1.94 -22.06 8.29
CA THR A 185 2.48 -22.29 6.96
C THR A 185 3.65 -23.27 7.04
N LEU A 186 4.21 -23.67 5.88
CA LEU A 186 5.43 -24.49 5.83
C LEU A 186 6.64 -23.78 6.48
N ASP A 187 6.66 -22.45 6.45
CA ASP A 187 7.72 -21.62 7.04
C ASP A 187 7.46 -21.28 8.52
N GLY A 188 6.41 -21.87 9.11
CA GLY A 188 6.01 -21.67 10.49
C GLY A 188 4.77 -20.80 10.67
N PRO A 189 4.46 -20.43 11.93
CA PRO A 189 3.26 -19.66 12.26
C PRO A 189 3.41 -18.17 11.91
N ILE A 190 2.43 -17.65 11.19
CA ILE A 190 2.28 -16.24 10.86
C ILE A 190 1.13 -15.67 11.69
N PRO A 191 1.34 -14.63 12.53
CA PRO A 191 0.26 -13.96 13.23
C PRO A 191 -0.56 -13.10 12.26
N CYS A 192 -1.88 -13.02 12.44
CA CYS A 192 -2.78 -12.39 11.47
C CYS A 192 -3.90 -11.58 12.11
N THR A 193 -4.31 -10.49 11.47
CA THR A 193 -5.52 -9.76 11.83
C THR A 193 -6.69 -10.37 11.08
N LYS A 194 -7.68 -10.87 11.82
CA LYS A 194 -8.94 -11.41 11.28
C LYS A 194 -10.02 -10.35 11.30
N VAL A 195 -10.66 -10.16 10.16
CA VAL A 195 -11.84 -9.31 9.98
C VAL A 195 -12.98 -10.23 9.53
N THR A 196 -14.16 -10.10 10.16
CA THR A 196 -15.38 -10.79 9.72
C THR A 196 -16.42 -9.77 9.31
N LEU A 197 -17.21 -10.11 8.29
CA LEU A 197 -18.13 -9.20 7.66
C LEU A 197 -19.57 -9.64 7.85
N GLU A 198 -20.49 -8.69 7.77
CA GLU A 198 -21.92 -8.95 7.79
C GLU A 198 -22.64 -8.09 6.76
N CYS A 199 -23.77 -8.58 6.28
CA CYS A 199 -24.74 -7.77 5.57
C CYS A 199 -25.85 -7.35 6.54
N ARG A 200 -25.90 -6.08 6.95
CA ARG A 200 -26.95 -5.56 7.85
C ARG A 200 -28.36 -5.64 7.27
N CYS A 201 -28.50 -5.74 5.95
CA CYS A 201 -29.82 -5.86 5.31
C CYS A 201 -30.36 -7.30 5.31
N CYS A 202 -29.47 -8.30 5.19
CA CYS A 202 -29.87 -9.71 5.04
C CYS A 202 -29.51 -10.57 6.24
N SER A 203 -28.77 -10.02 7.21
CA SER A 203 -28.20 -10.74 8.37
C SER A 203 -27.27 -11.91 7.97
N TYR A 204 -26.73 -11.87 6.75
CA TYR A 204 -25.68 -12.81 6.32
C TYR A 204 -24.39 -12.46 7.04
N VAL A 205 -23.65 -13.48 7.46
CA VAL A 205 -22.33 -13.35 8.07
C VAL A 205 -21.31 -13.99 7.16
N TYR A 206 -20.19 -13.32 6.95
CA TYR A 206 -19.10 -13.77 6.09
C TYR A 206 -17.84 -13.93 6.95
N GLY A 207 -17.41 -15.18 7.10
CA GLY A 207 -16.15 -15.60 7.70
C GLY A 207 -15.07 -15.80 6.63
N ILE A 208 -13.91 -16.32 7.05
CA ILE A 208 -12.75 -16.45 6.16
C ILE A 208 -12.97 -17.59 5.16
N CYS A 209 -13.33 -18.77 5.65
CA CYS A 209 -13.49 -19.98 4.82
C CYS A 209 -14.96 -20.26 4.44
N ASN A 210 -15.92 -19.66 5.15
CA ASN A 210 -17.35 -19.87 4.94
C ASN A 210 -18.14 -18.58 5.15
N TYR A 211 -19.40 -18.61 4.75
CA TYR A 211 -20.42 -17.64 5.14
C TYR A 211 -21.60 -18.39 5.77
N SER A 212 -22.49 -17.68 6.44
CA SER A 212 -23.71 -18.26 6.97
C SER A 212 -24.90 -17.36 6.67
N ASP A 213 -26.01 -18.01 6.37
CA ASP A 213 -27.33 -17.40 6.30
C ASP A 213 -28.23 -18.02 7.37
N GLY A 214 -29.50 -17.61 7.42
CA GLY A 214 -30.46 -18.16 8.38
C GLY A 214 -30.73 -19.67 8.21
N SER A 215 -30.26 -20.30 7.13
CA SER A 215 -30.42 -21.73 6.86
C SER A 215 -29.20 -22.57 7.27
N GLY A 216 -28.03 -21.96 7.43
CA GLY A 216 -26.82 -22.67 7.86
C GLY A 216 -25.53 -22.02 7.37
N SER A 217 -24.44 -22.78 7.44
CA SER A 217 -23.13 -22.37 6.96
C SER A 217 -22.83 -22.98 5.59
N HIS A 218 -22.23 -22.17 4.72
CA HIS A 218 -21.95 -22.48 3.32
C HIS A 218 -20.49 -22.14 3.00
N PHE A 219 -19.85 -22.96 2.19
CA PHE A 219 -18.53 -22.65 1.65
C PHE A 219 -18.63 -21.65 0.49
N TYR A 220 -17.59 -20.85 0.31
CA TYR A 220 -17.50 -20.01 -0.88
C TYR A 220 -17.43 -20.87 -2.16
N PRO A 221 -18.06 -20.45 -3.26
CA PRO A 221 -17.94 -21.13 -4.54
C PRO A 221 -16.46 -21.20 -4.96
N LYS A 222 -16.00 -22.35 -5.46
CA LYS A 222 -14.65 -22.45 -6.03
C LYS A 222 -14.62 -21.71 -7.38
N SER A 223 -13.98 -20.55 -7.40
CA SER A 223 -13.70 -19.76 -8.60
C SER A 223 -12.41 -18.97 -8.38
N ASP A 224 -11.82 -18.47 -9.48
CA ASP A 224 -10.65 -17.60 -9.41
C ASP A 224 -10.89 -16.32 -8.56
N GLU A 225 -12.15 -15.94 -8.38
CA GLU A 225 -12.56 -14.77 -7.62
C GLU A 225 -12.65 -15.04 -6.10
N TYR A 226 -12.95 -16.27 -5.69
CA TYR A 226 -13.25 -16.62 -4.31
C TYR A 226 -12.35 -17.73 -3.73
N ASP A 227 -11.21 -18.00 -4.35
CA ASP A 227 -10.32 -19.06 -3.91
C ASP A 227 -9.68 -18.72 -2.55
N VAL A 228 -10.04 -19.51 -1.53
CA VAL A 228 -9.51 -19.39 -0.17
C VAL A 228 -8.55 -20.55 0.06
N GLU A 229 -7.24 -20.29 -0.10
CA GLU A 229 -6.17 -21.26 0.16
C GLU A 229 -5.90 -21.47 1.68
N LEU A 230 -6.94 -21.45 2.51
CA LEU A 230 -6.86 -21.60 3.95
C LEU A 230 -7.88 -22.60 4.46
N ILE A 231 -7.47 -23.40 5.45
CA ILE A 231 -8.32 -24.33 6.19
C ILE A 231 -8.50 -23.78 7.60
N GLU A 232 -9.75 -23.52 7.99
CA GLU A 232 -10.08 -23.09 9.34
C GLU A 232 -10.07 -24.29 10.29
N VAL A 233 -9.17 -24.26 11.29
CA VAL A 233 -9.06 -25.27 12.35
C VAL A 233 -9.85 -24.84 13.58
N SER A 234 -9.82 -23.54 13.87
CA SER A 234 -10.65 -22.89 14.89
C SER A 234 -10.90 -21.43 14.50
N ASN A 235 -11.76 -20.74 15.23
CA ASN A 235 -12.07 -19.33 14.97
C ASN A 235 -10.82 -18.41 14.87
N VAL A 236 -9.71 -18.79 15.53
CA VAL A 236 -8.46 -18.03 15.59
C VAL A 236 -7.26 -18.75 14.96
N THR A 237 -7.43 -19.97 14.44
CA THR A 237 -6.35 -20.80 13.90
C THR A 237 -6.67 -21.33 12.52
N TYR A 238 -5.75 -21.11 11.58
CA TYR A 238 -5.87 -21.52 10.18
C TYR A 238 -4.62 -22.25 9.73
N PHE A 239 -4.76 -23.17 8.79
CA PHE A 239 -3.65 -23.78 8.07
C PHE A 239 -3.64 -23.29 6.62
N ASP A 240 -2.45 -23.01 6.11
CA ASP A 240 -2.25 -22.87 4.68
C ASP A 240 -2.57 -24.21 3.99
N ALA A 241 -3.33 -24.17 2.90
CA ALA A 241 -3.74 -25.38 2.19
C ALA A 241 -2.51 -26.23 1.74
N LYS A 242 -1.36 -25.60 1.48
CA LYS A 242 -0.11 -26.30 1.15
C LYS A 242 0.43 -27.08 2.34
N LEU A 243 0.36 -26.52 3.55
CA LEU A 243 0.76 -27.22 4.78
C LEU A 243 -0.15 -28.43 5.02
N TYR A 244 -1.47 -28.28 4.80
CA TYR A 244 -2.41 -29.39 4.97
C TYR A 244 -2.12 -30.56 4.04
N LYS A 245 -1.80 -30.29 2.77
CA LYS A 245 -1.43 -31.33 1.78
C LYS A 245 -0.20 -32.17 2.18
N TRP A 246 0.61 -31.68 3.11
CA TRP A 246 1.77 -32.39 3.64
C TRP A 246 1.48 -33.28 4.84
N PHE A 247 0.31 -33.16 5.46
CA PHE A 247 -0.12 -34.17 6.43
C PHE A 247 -0.51 -35.43 5.64
N PRO A 248 0.23 -36.55 5.78
CA PRO A 248 -0.22 -37.81 5.22
C PRO A 248 -1.60 -38.08 5.81
N SER A 249 -2.58 -38.32 4.94
CA SER A 249 -3.96 -38.62 5.31
C SER A 249 -4.04 -39.50 6.56
N LEU A 250 -4.58 -38.94 7.64
CA LEU A 250 -5.08 -39.69 8.79
C LEU A 250 -6.35 -40.45 8.40
#